data_AF-A0A418YTK7-F1
#
_entry.id   AF-A0A418YTK7-F1
#
_cell.length_a   1.000
_cell.length_b   1.000
_cell.length_c   1.000
_cell.angle_alpha   90.00
_cell.angle_beta   90.00
_cell.angle_gamma   90.00
#
_symmetry.space_group_name_H-M   'P 1'
#
loop_
_entity.id
_entity.type
_entity.pdbx_description
1 polymer ?
#
loop_
_entity_poly.entity_id
_entity_poly.type
_entity_poly.pdbx_seq_one_letter_code
_entity_poly.pdbx_strand_id
1 'polypeptide(L)'
;MSKIGHFEIAVLMKVNELAQRHGLELWEFDAEYDTETGELSFPSTPGGADRYERFRKMKDALGCGEGGKLQLDSDAALLEALDTALSTAPRPRLR
;
A
#
# COMPACT_ATOMS: atom_id res chain seq x y z
N MET A 1 -22.07 -2.99 -12.72
CA MET A 1 -20.71 -3.28 -13.23
C MET A 1 -19.89 -2.03 -12.99
N SER A 2 -19.26 -1.93 -11.82
CA SER A 2 -18.37 -0.79 -11.52
C SER A 2 -17.15 -0.93 -12.42
N LYS A 3 -16.92 0.08 -13.26
CA LYS A 3 -15.65 0.22 -13.96
C LYS A 3 -14.63 0.53 -12.88
N ILE A 4 -13.79 -0.46 -12.54
CA ILE A 4 -12.59 -0.21 -11.73
C ILE A 4 -11.85 0.94 -12.43
N GLY A 5 -11.67 2.05 -11.72
CA GLY A 5 -11.09 3.26 -12.28
C GLY A 5 -9.62 3.02 -12.62
N HIS A 6 -9.10 3.58 -13.72
CA HIS A 6 -7.66 3.48 -14.03
C HIS A 6 -6.77 3.97 -12.87
N PHE A 7 -7.28 4.90 -12.07
CA PHE A 7 -6.61 5.40 -10.88
C PHE A 7 -6.51 4.36 -9.76
N GLU A 8 -7.62 3.68 -9.44
CA GLU A 8 -7.66 2.60 -8.45
C GLU A 8 -6.65 1.50 -8.79
N ILE A 9 -6.59 1.09 -10.06
CA ILE A 9 -5.61 0.11 -10.54
C ILE A 9 -4.18 0.61 -10.29
N ALA A 10 -3.89 1.88 -10.61
CA ALA A 10 -2.56 2.44 -10.43
C ALA A 10 -2.14 2.48 -8.95
N VAL A 11 -3.06 2.84 -8.05
CA VAL A 11 -2.85 2.82 -6.59
C VAL A 11 -2.52 1.40 -6.14
N LEU A 12 -3.39 0.43 -6.44
CA LEU A 12 -3.21 -0.96 -5.99
C LEU A 12 -1.95 -1.60 -6.59
N MET A 13 -1.59 -1.29 -7.83
CA MET A 13 -0.33 -1.74 -8.43
C MET A 13 0.89 -1.22 -7.68
N LYS A 14 0.91 0.06 -7.27
CA LYS A 14 2.01 0.63 -6.49
C LYS A 14 2.09 0.04 -5.08
N VAL A 15 0.94 -0.20 -4.44
CA VAL A 15 0.88 -0.89 -3.14
C VAL A 15 1.46 -2.30 -3.25
N ASN A 16 1.09 -3.04 -4.29
CA ASN A 16 1.61 -4.38 -4.56
C ASN A 16 3.13 -4.38 -4.75
N GLU A 17 3.65 -3.44 -5.54
CA GLU A 17 5.09 -3.29 -5.73
C GLU A 17 5.79 -2.96 -4.40
N LEU A 18 5.23 -2.06 -3.60
CA LEU A 18 5.78 -1.70 -2.30
C LEU A 18 5.80 -2.89 -1.35
N ALA A 19 4.72 -3.67 -1.29
CA ALA A 19 4.63 -4.88 -0.48
C ALA A 19 5.74 -5.88 -0.85
N GLN A 20 5.94 -6.13 -2.14
CA GLN A 20 7.00 -7.02 -2.63
C GLN A 20 8.40 -6.52 -2.23
N ARG A 21 8.65 -5.21 -2.26
CA ARG A 21 9.91 -4.61 -1.78
C ARG A 21 10.15 -4.81 -0.29
N HIS A 22 9.06 -4.91 0.48
CA HIS A 22 9.09 -5.28 1.90
C HIS A 22 9.07 -6.80 2.13
N GLY A 23 9.10 -7.60 1.06
CA GLY A 23 9.11 -9.05 1.11
C GLY A 23 7.77 -9.66 1.54
N LEU A 24 6.65 -8.99 1.23
CA LEU A 24 5.31 -9.50 1.45
C LEU A 24 4.74 -10.03 0.13
N GLU A 25 3.99 -11.12 0.23
CA GLU A 25 3.23 -11.66 -0.89
C GLU A 25 1.83 -11.06 -0.92
N LEU A 26 1.23 -10.98 -2.12
CA LEU A 26 -0.06 -10.31 -2.34
C LEU A 26 -1.24 -11.00 -1.65
N TRP A 27 -1.11 -12.27 -1.29
CA TRP A 27 -2.12 -13.03 -0.55
C TRP A 27 -1.96 -12.92 0.97
N GLU A 28 -0.94 -12.21 1.46
CA GLU A 28 -0.68 -12.06 2.91
C GLU A 28 -1.48 -10.91 3.54
N PHE A 29 -2.05 -10.03 2.73
CA PHE A 29 -2.86 -8.90 3.17
C PHE A 29 -3.82 -8.48 2.05
N ASP A 30 -4.87 -7.75 2.41
CA ASP A 30 -5.77 -7.10 1.47
C ASP A 30 -5.53 -5.59 1.51
N ALA A 31 -5.66 -4.94 0.35
CA ALA A 31 -5.64 -3.50 0.22
C ALA A 31 -6.84 -3.05 -0.61
N GLU A 32 -7.53 -2.02 -0.13
CA GLU A 32 -8.72 -1.46 -0.75
C GLU A 32 -8.56 0.04 -0.91
N TYR A 33 -8.90 0.55 -2.10
CA TYR A 33 -8.97 1.98 -2.36
C TYR A 33 -10.42 2.39 -2.55
N ASP A 34 -10.93 3.24 -1.66
CA ASP A 34 -12.26 3.79 -1.76
C ASP A 34 -12.23 5.05 -2.64
N THR A 35 -12.81 4.94 -3.84
CA THR A 35 -12.87 6.04 -4.81
C THR A 35 -13.78 7.18 -4.40
N GLU A 36 -14.71 6.96 -3.47
CA GLU A 36 -15.62 8.02 -2.96
C GLU A 36 -14.92 8.88 -1.92
N THR A 37 -14.10 8.26 -1.06
CA THR A 37 -13.44 8.94 0.07
C THR A 37 -11.96 9.25 -0.16
N GLY A 38 -11.34 8.65 -1.17
CA GLY A 38 -9.90 8.72 -1.42
C GLY A 38 -9.06 7.96 -0.38
N GLU A 39 -9.68 7.04 0.36
CA GLU A 39 -9.03 6.30 1.44
C GLU A 39 -8.39 5.01 0.92
N LEU A 40 -7.10 4.81 1.20
CA LEU A 40 -6.43 3.52 1.09
C LEU A 40 -6.43 2.83 2.45
N SER A 41 -7.01 1.63 2.51
CA SER A 41 -7.15 0.85 3.74
C SER A 41 -6.61 -0.57 3.59
N PHE A 42 -6.31 -1.20 4.72
CA PHE A 42 -5.79 -2.56 4.80
C PHE A 42 -6.61 -3.41 5.78
N PRO A 43 -7.75 -3.97 5.34
CA PRO A 43 -8.70 -4.64 6.23
C PRO A 43 -8.19 -5.96 6.81
N SER A 44 -7.23 -6.60 6.14
CA SER A 44 -6.57 -7.80 6.63
C SER A 44 -5.06 -7.59 6.76
N THR A 45 -4.48 -8.23 7.76
CA THR A 45 -3.04 -8.17 8.05
C THR A 45 -2.43 -9.56 8.04
N PRO A 46 -1.14 -9.69 7.69
CA PRO A 46 -0.49 -10.99 7.67
C PRO A 46 -0.48 -11.65 9.06
N GLY A 47 -0.72 -12.96 9.09
CA GLY A 47 -0.52 -13.75 10.32
C GLY A 47 0.96 -13.97 10.62
N GLY A 48 1.36 -13.91 11.88
CA GLY A 48 2.73 -14.19 12.32
C GLY A 48 3.62 -12.95 12.43
N ALA A 49 4.44 -12.90 13.49
CA ALA A 49 5.15 -11.70 13.93
C ALA A 49 6.08 -11.12 12.85
N ASP A 50 6.88 -11.94 12.17
CA ASP A 50 7.86 -11.46 11.17
C ASP A 50 7.19 -10.87 9.92
N ARG A 51 6.02 -11.40 9.53
CA ARG A 51 5.25 -10.86 8.41
C ARG A 51 4.55 -9.58 8.80
N TYR A 52 3.95 -9.56 9.98
CA TYR A 52 3.34 -8.36 10.54
C TYR A 52 4.35 -7.22 10.65
N GLU A 53 5.58 -7.47 11.09
CA GLU A 53 6.60 -6.42 11.19
C GLU A 53 7.02 -5.86 9.83
N ARG A 54 7.10 -6.69 8.79
CA ARG A 54 7.33 -6.24 7.40
C ARG A 54 6.17 -5.37 6.90
N PHE A 55 4.94 -5.79 7.18
CA PHE A 55 3.72 -5.07 6.83
C PHE A 55 3.58 -3.75 7.59
N ARG A 56 3.97 -3.71 8.87
CA ARG A 56 4.05 -2.48 9.66
C ARG A 56 5.03 -1.50 9.04
N LYS A 57 6.24 -1.95 8.69
CA LYS A 57 7.25 -1.11 8.01
C LYS A 57 6.77 -0.58 6.65
N MET A 58 6.02 -1.38 5.90
CA MET A 58 5.41 -0.95 4.64
C MET A 58 4.40 0.19 4.89
N LYS A 59 3.52 0.04 5.89
CA LYS A 59 2.54 1.06 6.27
C LYS A 59 3.19 2.33 6.82
N ASP A 60 4.23 2.19 7.63
CA ASP A 60 5.02 3.31 8.14
C ASP A 60 5.66 4.09 6.98
N ALA A 61 6.17 3.40 5.95
CA ALA A 61 6.74 4.04 4.75
C ALA A 61 5.69 4.81 3.92
N LEU A 62 4.43 4.36 3.93
CA LEU A 62 3.30 5.05 3.31
C LEU A 62 2.80 6.25 4.14
N GLY A 63 3.24 6.40 5.38
CA GLY A 63 2.67 7.37 6.31
C GLY A 63 1.26 7.03 6.77
N CYS A 64 0.87 5.75 6.75
CA CYS A 64 -0.39 5.32 7.35
C CYS A 64 -0.37 5.64 8.85
N GLY A 65 -1.37 6.36 9.36
CA GLY A 65 -1.48 6.63 10.79
C GLY A 65 -1.75 5.37 11.63
N GLU A 66 -1.82 5.51 12.96
CA GLU A 66 -2.09 4.38 13.89
C GLU A 66 -3.37 3.59 13.55
N GLY A 67 -4.36 4.23 12.91
CA GLY A 67 -5.60 3.59 12.46
C GLY A 67 -5.44 2.69 11.23
N GLY A 68 -4.26 2.66 10.61
CA GLY A 68 -3.95 1.79 9.49
C GLY A 68 -4.60 2.17 8.16
N LYS A 69 -5.02 3.43 8.04
CA LYS A 69 -5.59 4.03 6.83
C LYS A 69 -4.67 5.16 6.36
N LEU A 70 -4.62 5.35 5.06
CA LEU A 70 -4.01 6.51 4.43
C LEU A 70 -5.11 7.27 3.68
N GLN A 71 -5.39 8.48 4.13
CA GLN A 71 -6.29 9.40 3.45
C GLN A 71 -5.56 10.71 3.24
N LEU A 72 -5.52 11.18 2.00
CA LEU A 72 -4.88 12.42 1.61
C LEU A 72 -5.87 13.29 0.85
N ASP A 73 -5.64 14.59 0.86
CA ASP A 73 -6.57 15.59 0.33
C ASP A 73 -6.75 15.52 -1.20
N SER A 74 -5.96 14.69 -1.89
CA SER A 74 -6.10 14.45 -3.34
C SER A 74 -5.48 13.13 -3.80
N ASP A 75 -6.02 12.62 -4.90
CA ASP A 75 -5.47 11.51 -5.70
C ASP A 75 -3.99 11.71 -6.06
N ALA A 76 -3.59 12.94 -6.39
CA ALA A 76 -2.21 13.27 -6.74
C ALA A 76 -1.27 13.12 -5.53
N ALA A 77 -1.70 13.58 -4.35
CA ALA A 77 -0.95 13.43 -3.12
C ALA A 77 -0.80 11.95 -2.72
N LEU A 78 -1.82 11.12 -2.97
CA LEU A 78 -1.74 9.68 -2.75
C LEU A 78 -0.70 9.02 -3.65
N LEU A 79 -0.68 9.34 -4.94
CA LEU A 79 0.33 8.82 -5.86
C LEU A 79 1.74 9.28 -5.47
N GLU A 80 1.91 10.55 -5.08
CA GLU A 80 3.20 11.08 -4.63
C GLU A 80 3.71 10.40 -3.35
N ALA A 81 2.82 10.13 -2.39
CA ALA A 81 3.15 9.37 -1.19
C ALA A 81 3.59 7.94 -1.53
N LEU A 82 2.88 7.26 -2.45
CA LEU A 82 3.24 5.93 -2.94
C LEU A 82 4.59 5.94 -3.67
N ASP A 83 4.84 6.92 -4.52
CA ASP A 83 6.12 7.07 -5.24
C ASP A 83 7.28 7.34 -4.28
N THR A 84 7.04 8.16 -3.26
CA THR A 84 8.01 8.43 -2.21
C THR A 84 8.32 7.16 -1.41
N ALA A 85 7.29 6.42 -1.00
CA ALA A 85 7.47 5.14 -0.30
C ALA A 85 8.24 4.13 -1.18
N LEU A 86 7.89 4.00 -2.46
CA LEU A 86 8.61 3.14 -3.39
C LEU A 86 10.07 3.55 -3.58
N SER A 87 10.36 4.85 -3.62
CA SER A 87 11.73 5.34 -3.81
C SER A 87 12.65 5.01 -2.62
N THR A 88 12.09 4.93 -1.41
CA THR A 88 12.81 4.66 -0.16
C THR A 88 12.80 3.18 0.24
N ALA A 89 11.86 2.40 -0.31
CA ALA A 89 11.73 0.99 -0.04
C ALA A 89 12.96 0.17 -0.50
N PRO A 90 13.28 -0.95 0.17
CA PRO A 90 14.39 -1.81 -0.21
C PRO A 90 14.24 -2.26 -1.67
N ARG A 91 15.29 -2.03 -2.49
CA ARG A 91 15.26 -2.55 -3.86
C ARG A 91 15.35 -4.08 -3.82
N PRO A 92 14.51 -4.80 -4.60
CA PRO A 92 14.69 -6.23 -4.75
C PRO A 92 16.10 -6.45 -5.32
N ARG A 93 16.90 -7.26 -4.64
CA ARG A 93 18.19 -7.66 -5.19
C ARG A 93 17.88 -8.50 -6.43
N LEU A 94 18.27 -8.01 -7.60
CA LEU A 94 18.27 -8.80 -8.83
C LEU A 94 19.08 -10.06 -8.54
N ARG A 95 18.40 -11.21 -8.54
CA ARG A 95 19.03 -12.54 -8.48
C ARG A 95 19.44 -12.96 -9.87
#